data_AF-A0A178X6N8-F1
#
_entry.id   AF-A0A178X6N8-F1
#
_cell.length_a   1.000
_cell.length_b   1.000
_cell.length_c   1.000
_cell.angle_alpha   90.00
_cell.angle_beta   90.00
_cell.angle_gamma   90.00
#
_symmetry.space_group_name_H-M   'P 1'
#
loop_
_entity.id
_entity.type
_entity.pdbx_description
1 polymer ?
#
loop_
_entity_poly.entity_id
_entity_poly.type
_entity_poly.pdbx_seq_one_letter_code
_entity_poly.pdbx_strand_id
1 'polypeptide(L)'
;MNVLGVDPATFGSAAFWDSHFSGPALPELLDQLSGDTPAGILAGVPDAPGQATLSIGGKDLPLRVVTVAQLPGKSAGFPELLLRKDLLAKFAGESVHRELWARGDPAHVLPELGKAGVPAGTVSRAADVTAHGVYGGVTYTFAFLTAVSALVGVVVLVGLLLYLNARARARRGAYVLLRRMGITSGAHWRALAYEVGGLLAAGFALGVGFAAVAVSVTYEGYDLDPATPPGTVIPVPWGPGGQLLLAAVVVALAVTYAAQRAAARALPSEVLRDTA
;
A
#
# COMPACT_ATOMS: atom_id res chain seq x y z
N MET A 1 23.03 -13.50 14.55
CA MET A 1 21.61 -13.81 14.80
C MET A 1 21.15 -12.97 15.96
N ASN A 2 19.99 -12.33 15.82
CA ASN A 2 19.34 -11.60 16.90
C ASN A 2 18.34 -12.52 17.60
N VAL A 3 18.16 -12.33 18.90
CA VAL A 3 17.25 -13.14 19.71
C VAL A 3 16.31 -12.21 20.44
N LEU A 4 15.01 -12.30 20.13
CA LEU A 4 13.98 -11.44 20.67
C LEU A 4 13.05 -12.25 21.59
N GLY A 5 13.02 -11.84 22.87
CA GLY A 5 12.15 -12.42 23.88
C GLY A 5 10.84 -11.67 23.96
N VAL A 6 9.72 -12.33 23.65
CA VAL A 6 8.39 -11.69 23.60
C VAL A 6 7.42 -12.26 24.61
N ASP A 7 6.41 -11.47 24.95
CA ASP A 7 5.21 -11.95 25.61
C ASP A 7 4.16 -12.30 24.54
N PRO A 8 3.85 -13.59 24.30
CA PRO A 8 2.91 -13.97 23.25
C PRO A 8 1.53 -13.33 23.40
N ALA A 9 1.10 -13.05 24.63
CA ALA A 9 -0.22 -12.49 24.91
C ALA A 9 -0.34 -11.01 24.46
N THR A 10 0.76 -10.25 24.51
CA THR A 10 0.73 -8.81 24.21
C THR A 10 1.45 -8.45 22.91
N PHE A 11 2.38 -9.28 22.44
CA PHE A 11 3.25 -8.95 21.31
C PHE A 11 2.47 -8.67 20.02
N GLY A 12 1.51 -9.51 19.67
CA GLY A 12 0.70 -9.32 18.45
C GLY A 12 -0.11 -8.03 18.45
N SER A 13 -0.42 -7.48 19.63
CA SER A 13 -1.15 -6.21 19.73
C SER A 13 -0.30 -5.00 19.32
N ALA A 14 1.03 -5.07 19.42
CA ALA A 14 1.94 -3.97 19.11
C ALA A 14 2.78 -4.20 17.84
N ALA A 15 3.16 -5.45 17.59
CA ALA A 15 3.98 -5.83 16.45
C ALA A 15 3.26 -5.59 15.11
N PHE A 16 4.02 -5.16 14.11
CA PHE A 16 3.56 -5.12 12.72
C PHE A 16 3.71 -6.51 12.09
N TRP A 17 2.65 -7.01 11.47
CA TRP A 17 2.65 -8.26 10.70
C TRP A 17 1.87 -8.07 9.42
N ASP A 18 2.46 -8.47 8.29
CA ASP A 18 1.79 -8.43 7.00
C ASP A 18 1.12 -9.79 6.73
N SER A 19 -0.19 -9.78 6.47
CA SER A 19 -0.96 -10.99 6.15
C SER A 19 -0.65 -11.56 4.76
N HIS A 20 0.08 -10.83 3.90
CA HIS A 20 0.48 -11.31 2.58
C HIS A 20 1.71 -12.21 2.62
N PHE A 21 2.39 -12.34 3.77
CA PHE A 21 3.47 -13.30 3.92
C PHE A 21 2.95 -14.73 3.84
N SER A 22 3.70 -15.59 3.15
CA SER A 22 3.42 -17.01 3.11
C SER A 22 3.73 -17.68 4.45
N GLY A 23 2.89 -18.64 4.85
CA GLY A 23 3.08 -19.42 6.07
C GLY A 23 2.00 -19.19 7.13
N PRO A 24 2.23 -19.65 8.38
CA PRO A 24 1.29 -19.50 9.49
C PRO A 24 1.06 -18.03 9.85
N ALA A 25 -0.14 -17.72 10.33
CA ALA A 25 -0.44 -16.37 10.80
C ALA A 25 0.29 -16.08 12.12
N LEU A 26 0.59 -14.80 12.41
CA LEU A 26 1.25 -14.42 13.66
C LEU A 26 0.56 -14.98 14.93
N PRO A 27 -0.79 -14.96 15.06
CA PRO A 27 -1.45 -15.56 16.23
C PRO A 27 -1.13 -17.05 16.40
N GLU A 28 -1.11 -17.82 15.31
CA GLU A 28 -0.78 -19.25 15.35
C GLU A 28 0.67 -19.49 15.79
N LEU A 29 1.58 -18.62 15.36
CA LEU A 29 2.98 -18.66 15.78
C LEU A 29 3.13 -18.33 17.28
N LEU A 30 2.40 -17.33 17.76
CA LEU A 30 2.43 -16.93 19.18
C LEU A 30 1.78 -17.98 20.09
N ASP A 31 0.73 -18.66 19.63
CA ASP A 31 0.14 -19.80 20.34
C ASP A 31 1.14 -20.93 20.51
N GLN A 32 1.96 -21.20 19.49
CA GLN A 32 3.03 -22.20 19.58
C GLN A 32 4.12 -21.83 20.59
N LEU A 33 4.43 -20.53 20.74
CA LEU A 33 5.34 -20.06 21.78
C LEU A 33 4.75 -20.21 23.17
N SER A 34 3.43 -20.11 23.32
CA SER A 34 2.74 -20.12 24.62
C SER A 34 2.69 -21.50 25.29
N GLY A 35 3.03 -22.57 24.57
CA GLY A 35 3.05 -23.93 25.12
C GLY A 35 4.11 -24.17 26.20
N ASP A 36 4.01 -25.34 26.85
CA ASP A 36 4.94 -25.79 27.90
C ASP A 36 6.31 -26.21 27.36
N THR A 37 6.37 -26.63 26.10
CA THR A 37 7.62 -27.01 25.45
C THR A 37 8.35 -25.77 24.93
N PRO A 38 9.65 -25.59 25.23
CA PRO A 38 10.44 -24.50 24.68
C PRO A 38 10.39 -24.49 23.15
N ALA A 39 9.83 -23.43 22.59
CA ALA A 39 9.71 -23.23 21.16
C ALA A 39 10.34 -21.89 20.75
N GLY A 40 10.82 -21.84 19.51
CA GLY A 40 11.33 -20.64 18.87
C GLY A 40 10.81 -20.51 17.45
N ILE A 41 10.65 -19.28 16.98
CA ILE A 41 10.30 -18.98 15.59
C ILE A 41 11.51 -18.29 14.98
N LEU A 42 12.01 -18.80 13.86
CA LEU A 42 13.25 -18.35 13.25
C LEU A 42 12.95 -17.76 11.87
N ALA A 43 13.50 -16.58 11.59
CA ALA A 43 13.39 -15.93 10.29
C ALA A 43 14.76 -15.52 9.72
N GLY A 44 14.82 -15.38 8.39
CA GLY A 44 16.03 -14.95 7.69
C GLY A 44 17.10 -16.04 7.50
N VAL A 45 16.71 -17.33 7.58
CA VAL A 45 17.54 -18.48 7.19
C VAL A 45 16.73 -19.47 6.35
N PRO A 46 17.39 -20.33 5.56
CA PRO A 46 16.74 -21.48 4.94
C PRO A 46 16.07 -22.39 5.99
N ASP A 47 15.13 -23.24 5.55
CA ASP A 47 14.39 -24.16 6.42
C ASP A 47 15.29 -24.88 7.42
N ALA A 48 15.15 -24.50 8.70
CA ALA A 48 15.85 -25.12 9.80
C ALA A 48 15.17 -26.45 10.18
N PRO A 49 15.93 -27.44 10.69
CA PRO A 49 15.35 -28.64 11.26
C PRO A 49 14.37 -28.28 12.39
N GLY A 50 13.26 -29.03 12.50
CA GLY A 50 12.20 -28.76 13.48
C GLY A 50 12.63 -28.82 14.95
N GLN A 51 13.84 -29.29 15.23
CA GLN A 51 14.52 -29.19 16.52
C GLN A 51 15.89 -28.54 16.33
N ALA A 52 16.20 -27.56 17.19
CA ALA A 52 17.49 -26.90 17.20
C ALA A 52 17.92 -26.58 18.64
N THR A 53 19.22 -26.35 18.84
CA THR A 53 19.77 -25.94 20.13
C THR A 53 20.23 -24.49 20.04
N LEU A 54 19.67 -23.63 20.88
CA LEU A 54 20.14 -22.26 21.06
C LEU A 54 21.28 -22.26 22.07
N SER A 55 22.47 -21.82 21.65
CA SER A 55 23.62 -21.65 22.55
C SER A 55 23.92 -20.18 22.79
N ILE A 56 23.87 -19.74 24.05
CA ILE A 56 24.20 -18.36 24.46
C ILE A 56 25.06 -18.40 25.71
N GLY A 57 26.24 -17.80 25.66
CA GLY A 57 27.13 -17.70 26.82
C GLY A 57 27.54 -19.06 27.41
N GLY A 58 27.67 -20.09 26.57
CA GLY A 58 28.05 -21.45 26.98
C GLY A 58 26.93 -22.26 27.63
N LYS A 59 25.69 -21.76 27.62
CA LYS A 59 24.50 -22.54 27.98
C LYS A 59 23.81 -22.98 26.70
N ASP A 60 23.20 -24.16 26.73
CA ASP A 60 22.44 -24.74 25.63
C ASP A 60 20.96 -24.90 26.00
N LEU A 61 20.07 -24.49 25.10
CA LEU A 61 18.62 -24.59 25.24
C LEU A 61 18.06 -25.34 24.03
N PRO A 62 17.59 -26.59 24.19
CA PRO A 62 16.89 -27.28 23.11
C PRO A 62 15.53 -26.62 22.88
N LEU A 63 15.22 -26.35 21.61
CA LEU A 63 14.01 -25.68 21.15
C LEU A 63 13.39 -26.44 19.99
N ARG A 64 12.06 -26.48 19.96
CA ARG A 64 11.33 -26.76 18.72
C ARG A 64 11.31 -25.48 17.89
N VAL A 65 11.82 -25.54 16.65
CA VAL A 65 11.94 -24.35 15.80
C VAL A 65 10.99 -24.44 14.63
N VAL A 66 10.27 -23.34 14.37
CA VAL A 66 9.50 -23.13 13.14
C VAL A 66 10.18 -22.03 12.34
N THR A 67 10.48 -22.32 11.07
CA THR A 67 11.05 -21.33 10.17
C THR A 67 9.93 -20.55 9.48
N VAL A 68 10.08 -19.24 9.41
CA VAL A 68 9.17 -18.34 8.69
C VAL A 68 9.98 -17.37 7.84
N ALA A 69 9.36 -16.78 6.82
CA ALA A 69 10.07 -15.88 5.93
C ALA A 69 10.48 -14.57 6.65
N GLN A 70 9.59 -14.00 7.47
CA GLN A 70 9.81 -12.75 8.17
C GLN A 70 9.31 -12.79 9.61
N LEU A 71 9.92 -11.97 10.47
CA LEU A 71 9.43 -11.69 11.82
C LEU A 71 9.36 -10.18 12.10
N PRO A 72 8.44 -9.74 12.97
CA PRO A 72 8.44 -8.35 13.43
C PRO A 72 9.71 -8.06 14.24
N GLY A 73 10.42 -6.99 13.89
CA GLY A 73 11.69 -6.59 14.53
C GLY A 73 12.93 -7.00 13.74
N LYS A 74 12.80 -7.90 12.77
CA LYS A 74 13.93 -8.42 12.01
C LYS A 74 14.66 -7.31 11.26
N SER A 75 15.96 -7.23 11.50
CA SER A 75 16.88 -6.41 10.72
C SER A 75 17.30 -7.10 9.42
N ALA A 76 17.48 -6.31 8.36
CA ALA A 76 18.04 -6.76 7.09
C ALA A 76 19.41 -7.42 7.30
N GLY A 77 19.68 -8.51 6.58
CA GLY A 77 20.95 -9.25 6.65
C GLY A 77 21.23 -10.06 7.93
N PHE A 78 20.37 -10.02 8.96
CA PHE A 78 20.55 -10.81 10.19
C PHE A 78 19.37 -11.75 10.44
N PRO A 79 19.60 -13.05 10.70
CA PRO A 79 18.57 -13.95 11.19
C PRO A 79 18.01 -13.48 12.54
N GLU A 80 16.72 -13.68 12.76
CA GLU A 80 16.04 -13.35 14.02
C GLU A 80 15.32 -14.58 14.59
N LEU A 81 15.55 -14.85 15.88
CA LEU A 81 14.87 -15.89 16.64
C LEU A 81 13.93 -15.25 17.66
N LEU A 82 12.63 -15.46 17.49
CA LEU A 82 11.59 -15.12 18.46
C LEU A 82 11.42 -16.27 19.46
N LEU A 83 11.40 -15.96 20.76
CA LEU A 83 11.02 -16.93 21.80
C LEU A 83 10.34 -16.23 22.97
N ARG A 84 9.86 -16.98 23.97
CA ARG A 84 9.24 -16.39 25.15
C ARG A 84 10.23 -15.56 25.97
N LYS A 85 9.79 -14.36 26.42
CA LYS A 85 10.62 -13.44 27.22
C LYS A 85 11.12 -14.05 28.52
N ASP A 86 10.35 -14.92 29.16
CA ASP A 86 10.73 -15.54 30.43
C ASP A 86 11.80 -16.62 30.24
N LEU A 87 11.75 -17.35 29.12
CA LEU A 87 12.82 -18.28 28.74
C LEU A 87 14.11 -17.51 28.42
N LEU A 88 14.03 -16.42 27.65
CA LEU A 88 15.19 -15.60 27.33
C LEU A 88 15.81 -15.00 28.59
N ALA A 89 15.00 -14.44 29.50
CA ALA A 89 15.48 -13.85 30.75
C ALA A 89 16.18 -14.87 31.65
N LYS A 90 15.65 -16.10 31.75
CA LYS A 90 16.31 -17.19 32.51
C LYS A 90 17.65 -17.59 31.90
N PHE A 91 17.76 -17.53 30.57
CA PHE A 91 18.91 -18.05 29.86
C PHE A 91 20.04 -17.02 29.71
N ALA A 92 19.69 -15.82 29.23
CA ALA A 92 20.61 -14.71 28.96
C ALA A 92 20.87 -13.81 30.18
N GLY A 93 20.06 -13.91 31.24
CA GLY A 93 20.27 -13.18 32.49
C GLY A 93 20.19 -11.66 32.34
N GLU A 94 21.17 -10.94 32.88
CA GLU A 94 21.23 -9.47 32.84
C GLU A 94 21.62 -8.89 31.47
N SER A 95 22.10 -9.72 30.54
CA SER A 95 22.52 -9.29 29.21
C SER A 95 21.35 -8.98 28.25
N VAL A 96 20.11 -8.96 28.74
CA VAL A 96 18.91 -8.72 27.93
C VAL A 96 18.60 -7.22 27.89
N HIS A 97 18.64 -6.65 26.68
CA HIS A 97 18.12 -5.30 26.45
C HIS A 97 16.58 -5.33 26.50
N ARG A 98 15.99 -4.44 27.29
CA ARG A 98 14.54 -4.38 27.49
C ARG A 98 13.93 -3.34 26.56
N GLU A 99 12.99 -3.78 25.74
CA GLU A 99 12.24 -2.92 24.84
C GLU A 99 10.75 -2.98 25.16
N LEU A 100 10.07 -1.88 24.92
CA LEU A 100 8.61 -1.80 24.98
C LEU A 100 8.09 -1.34 23.63
N TRP A 101 7.26 -2.16 23.01
CA TRP A 101 6.62 -1.84 21.76
C TRP A 101 5.16 -1.48 22.02
N ALA A 102 4.72 -0.33 21.53
CA ALA A 102 3.36 0.17 21.70
C ALA A 102 2.87 0.82 20.41
N ARG A 103 1.58 0.66 20.09
CA ARG A 103 0.95 1.43 19.01
C ARG A 103 0.47 2.77 19.53
N GLY A 104 0.52 3.77 18.66
CA GLY A 104 0.00 5.11 18.91
C GLY A 104 1.08 6.18 18.93
N ASP A 105 0.68 7.38 19.32
CA ASP A 105 1.55 8.54 19.39
C ASP A 105 2.38 8.52 20.69
N PRO A 106 3.72 8.57 20.63
CA PRO A 106 4.58 8.67 21.79
C PRO A 106 4.20 9.79 22.76
N ALA A 107 3.61 10.90 22.28
CA ALA A 107 3.15 11.99 23.12
C ALA A 107 2.08 11.57 24.14
N HIS A 108 1.32 10.50 23.85
CA HIS A 108 0.31 9.93 24.75
C HIS A 108 0.86 8.77 25.57
N VAL A 109 1.78 7.97 25.01
CA VAL A 109 2.32 6.76 25.65
C VAL A 109 3.38 7.09 26.71
N LEU A 110 4.31 8.00 26.41
CA LEU A 110 5.43 8.32 27.31
C LEU A 110 4.98 8.91 28.66
N PRO A 111 3.98 9.80 28.74
CA PRO A 111 3.48 10.28 30.03
C PRO A 111 2.89 9.17 30.90
N GLU A 112 2.18 8.21 30.31
CA GLU A 112 1.60 7.07 31.04
C GLU A 112 2.69 6.13 31.57
N LEU A 113 3.75 5.91 30.80
CA LEU A 113 4.93 5.17 31.29
C LEU A 113 5.63 5.89 32.45
N GLY A 114 5.74 7.22 32.36
CA GLY A 114 6.26 8.04 33.45
C GLY A 114 5.46 7.91 34.74
N LYS A 115 4.12 7.92 34.65
CA LYS A 115 3.23 7.68 35.80
C LYS A 115 3.38 6.28 36.38
N ALA A 116 3.65 5.28 35.54
CA ALA A 116 3.91 3.91 35.95
C ALA A 116 5.33 3.69 36.50
N GLY A 117 6.17 4.72 36.57
CA GLY A 117 7.55 4.64 37.05
C GLY A 117 8.49 3.89 36.10
N VAL A 118 8.13 3.77 34.82
CA VAL A 118 8.96 3.12 33.80
C VAL A 118 9.76 4.20 33.06
N PRO A 119 11.08 4.33 33.30
CA PRO A 119 11.89 5.32 32.61
C PRO A 119 11.99 4.96 31.13
N ALA A 120 11.52 5.85 30.26
CA ALA A 120 11.72 5.70 28.82
C ALA A 120 13.14 6.13 28.47
N GLY A 121 13.89 5.24 27.82
CA GLY A 121 15.20 5.56 27.23
C GLY A 121 15.04 6.17 25.85
N THR A 122 15.73 5.59 24.86
CA THR A 122 15.62 5.99 23.46
C THR A 122 14.21 5.68 22.92
N VAL A 123 13.56 6.68 22.34
CA VAL A 123 12.27 6.51 21.67
C VAL A 123 12.49 6.44 20.17
N SER A 124 12.04 5.36 19.54
CA SER A 124 12.09 5.17 18.09
C SER A 124 10.68 5.01 17.56
N ARG A 125 10.33 5.75 16.50
CA ARG A 125 9.06 5.56 15.78
C ARG A 125 9.33 4.87 14.46
N ALA A 126 8.45 3.96 14.07
CA ALA A 126 8.55 3.28 12.77
C ALA A 126 8.64 4.28 11.60
N ALA A 127 7.92 5.40 11.66
CA ALA A 127 7.96 6.46 10.65
C ALA A 127 9.33 7.16 10.55
N ASP A 128 10.04 7.31 11.67
CA ASP A 128 11.34 8.00 11.69
C ASP A 128 12.44 7.09 11.14
N VAL A 129 12.34 5.78 11.40
CA VAL A 129 13.27 4.74 10.90
C VAL A 129 13.21 4.64 9.37
N THR A 130 12.01 4.75 8.79
CA THR A 130 11.84 4.70 7.33
C THR A 130 12.18 6.04 6.66
N ALA A 131 11.89 7.17 7.31
CA ALA A 131 12.11 8.51 6.74
C ALA A 131 13.59 8.93 6.69
N HIS A 132 14.41 8.55 7.69
CA HIS A 132 15.81 8.97 7.79
C HIS A 132 16.82 7.87 7.44
N GLY A 133 16.35 6.70 7.05
CA GLY A 133 17.19 5.56 6.65
C GLY A 133 17.55 5.55 5.15
N VAL A 134 18.23 4.48 4.73
CA VAL A 134 18.60 4.20 3.32
C VAL A 134 17.38 4.19 2.38
N TYR A 135 16.19 3.93 2.92
CA TYR A 135 14.92 3.87 2.21
C TYR A 135 14.31 5.24 1.85
N GLY A 136 14.78 6.34 2.46
CA GLY A 136 14.24 7.69 2.25
C GLY A 136 14.40 8.18 0.81
N GLY A 137 15.56 7.92 0.17
CA GLY A 137 15.82 8.33 -1.21
C GLY A 137 14.92 7.60 -2.23
N VAL A 138 14.65 6.32 -1.99
CA VAL A 138 13.80 5.48 -2.84
C VAL A 138 12.34 5.94 -2.76
N THR A 139 11.82 6.09 -1.53
CA THR A 139 10.45 6.57 -1.31
C THR A 139 10.20 7.97 -1.86
N TYR A 140 11.18 8.87 -1.74
CA TYR A 140 11.11 10.20 -2.35
C TYR A 140 10.99 10.14 -3.88
N THR A 141 11.79 9.29 -4.53
CA THR A 141 11.76 9.14 -6.00
C THR A 141 10.40 8.64 -6.48
N PHE A 142 9.81 7.65 -5.78
CA PHE A 142 8.46 7.17 -6.11
C PHE A 142 7.38 8.23 -5.88
N ALA A 143 7.48 9.01 -4.80
CA ALA A 143 6.56 10.11 -4.55
C ALA A 143 6.64 11.18 -5.66
N PHE A 144 7.86 11.51 -6.10
CA PHE A 144 8.09 12.43 -7.22
C PHE A 144 7.51 11.88 -8.53
N LEU A 145 7.79 10.62 -8.90
CA LEU A 145 7.22 10.00 -10.10
C LEU A 145 5.70 9.95 -10.05
N THR A 146 5.13 9.70 -8.87
CA THR A 146 3.67 9.74 -8.67
C THR A 146 3.11 11.13 -8.93
N ALA A 147 3.76 12.18 -8.41
CA ALA A 147 3.35 13.56 -8.63
C ALA A 147 3.45 13.98 -10.11
N VAL A 148 4.52 13.57 -10.80
CA VAL A 148 4.69 13.81 -12.24
C VAL A 148 3.62 13.08 -13.05
N SER A 149 3.34 11.81 -12.75
CA SER A 149 2.27 11.05 -13.40
C SER A 149 0.89 11.67 -13.18
N ALA A 150 0.62 12.18 -11.97
CA ALA A 150 -0.62 12.89 -11.68
C ALA A 150 -0.75 14.17 -12.52
N LEU A 151 0.34 14.93 -12.67
CA LEU A 151 0.36 16.13 -13.53
C LEU A 151 0.12 15.78 -15.01
N VAL A 152 0.74 14.72 -15.52
CA VAL A 152 0.48 14.22 -16.88
C VAL A 152 -1.00 13.85 -17.04
N GLY A 153 -1.58 13.20 -16.03
CA GLY A 153 -3.02 12.95 -15.97
C GLY A 153 -3.84 14.23 -16.16
N VAL A 154 -3.56 15.29 -15.40
CA VAL A 154 -4.23 16.59 -15.52
C VAL A 154 -4.11 17.16 -16.94
N VAL A 155 -2.92 17.09 -17.56
CA VAL A 155 -2.71 17.56 -18.94
C VAL A 155 -3.60 16.80 -19.94
N VAL A 156 -3.71 15.48 -19.79
CA VAL A 156 -4.60 14.66 -20.63
C VAL A 156 -6.07 15.08 -20.46
N LEU A 157 -6.51 15.39 -19.23
CA LEU A 157 -7.88 15.85 -18.98
C LEU A 157 -8.17 17.20 -19.64
N VAL A 158 -7.21 18.14 -19.57
CA VAL A 158 -7.32 19.42 -20.27
C VAL A 158 -7.38 19.18 -21.79
N GLY A 159 -6.54 18.30 -22.33
CA GLY A 159 -6.58 17.91 -23.74
C GLY A 159 -7.93 17.33 -24.16
N LEU A 160 -8.53 16.48 -23.34
CA LEU A 160 -9.85 15.90 -23.58
C LEU A 160 -10.96 16.97 -23.59
N LEU A 161 -10.90 17.92 -22.66
CA LEU A 161 -11.82 19.07 -22.63
C LEU A 161 -11.69 19.93 -23.90
N LEU A 162 -10.47 20.21 -24.33
CA LEU A 162 -10.21 20.96 -25.56
C LEU A 162 -10.71 20.21 -26.80
N TYR A 163 -10.48 18.90 -26.86
CA TYR A 163 -10.98 18.04 -27.91
C TYR A 163 -12.51 18.07 -28.00
N LEU A 164 -13.19 17.93 -26.86
CA LEU A 164 -14.65 17.98 -26.82
C LEU A 164 -15.18 19.36 -27.19
N ASN A 165 -14.52 20.44 -26.76
CA ASN A 165 -14.90 21.80 -27.15
C ASN A 165 -14.75 22.02 -28.67
N ALA A 166 -13.66 21.53 -29.27
CA ALA A 166 -13.47 21.57 -30.72
C ALA A 166 -14.57 20.81 -31.45
N ARG A 167 -14.93 19.61 -30.96
CA ARG A 167 -15.97 18.76 -31.56
C ARG A 167 -17.40 19.22 -31.26
N ALA A 168 -17.61 20.00 -30.21
CA ALA A 168 -18.91 20.56 -29.84
C ALA A 168 -19.43 21.52 -30.91
N ARG A 169 -18.56 22.26 -31.63
CA ARG A 169 -18.96 23.09 -32.78
C ARG A 169 -19.65 22.27 -33.87
N ALA A 170 -19.03 21.17 -34.29
CA ALA A 170 -19.60 20.27 -35.30
C ALA A 170 -20.89 19.58 -34.80
N ARG A 171 -20.97 19.23 -33.51
CA ARG A 171 -22.13 18.53 -32.92
C ARG A 171 -23.34 19.43 -32.69
N ARG A 172 -23.17 20.76 -32.59
CA ARG A 172 -24.28 21.70 -32.37
C ARG A 172 -25.33 21.64 -33.49
N GLY A 173 -24.91 21.58 -34.75
CA GLY A 173 -25.82 21.44 -35.90
C GLY A 173 -26.63 20.14 -35.86
N ALA A 174 -25.94 19.02 -35.60
CA ALA A 174 -26.57 17.70 -35.46
C ALA A 174 -27.54 17.63 -34.27
N TYR A 175 -27.21 18.26 -33.13
CA TYR A 175 -28.05 18.28 -31.94
C TYR A 175 -29.39 19.02 -32.18
N VAL A 176 -29.36 20.15 -32.89
CA VAL A 176 -30.59 20.90 -33.24
C VAL A 176 -31.50 20.06 -34.14
N LEU A 177 -30.95 19.35 -35.11
CA LEU A 177 -31.70 18.42 -35.98
C LEU A 177 -32.29 17.25 -35.18
N LEU A 178 -31.50 16.60 -34.32
CA LEU A 178 -31.97 15.48 -33.49
C LEU A 178 -33.06 15.89 -32.49
N ARG A 179 -33.00 17.11 -31.96
CA ARG A 179 -34.05 17.65 -31.08
C ARG A 179 -35.35 17.89 -31.84
N ARG A 180 -35.29 18.30 -33.12
CA ARG A 180 -36.48 18.39 -34.00
C ARG A 180 -37.05 17.01 -34.35
N MET A 181 -36.24 15.96 -34.34
CA MET A 181 -36.66 14.56 -34.51
C MET A 181 -37.18 13.90 -33.21
N GLY A 182 -37.32 14.65 -32.12
CA GLY A 182 -37.92 14.16 -30.86
C GLY A 182 -36.94 13.53 -29.87
N ILE A 183 -35.62 13.57 -30.12
CA ILE A 183 -34.64 13.07 -29.15
C ILE A 183 -34.55 14.01 -27.95
N THR A 184 -34.73 13.45 -26.75
CA THR A 184 -34.69 14.18 -25.48
C THR A 184 -33.26 14.49 -25.05
N SER A 185 -33.08 15.53 -24.25
CA SER A 185 -31.77 15.92 -23.70
C SER A 185 -31.12 14.83 -22.85
N GLY A 186 -31.92 13.95 -22.23
CA GLY A 186 -31.43 12.80 -21.47
C GLY A 186 -30.83 11.69 -22.34
N ALA A 187 -31.42 11.41 -23.51
CA ALA A 187 -30.85 10.44 -24.45
C ALA A 187 -29.50 10.92 -25.00
N HIS A 188 -29.36 12.22 -25.28
CA HIS A 188 -28.10 12.82 -25.71
C HIS A 188 -27.02 12.75 -24.62
N TRP A 189 -27.39 13.01 -23.36
CA TRP A 189 -26.45 12.94 -22.24
C TRP A 189 -25.94 11.51 -22.02
N ARG A 190 -26.82 10.50 -22.09
CA ARG A 190 -26.42 9.09 -21.95
C ARG A 190 -25.49 8.66 -23.08
N ALA A 191 -25.78 9.04 -24.33
CA ALA A 191 -24.90 8.77 -25.46
C ALA A 191 -23.51 9.40 -25.27
N LEU A 192 -23.45 10.64 -24.79
CA LEU A 192 -22.19 11.33 -24.50
C LEU A 192 -21.43 10.70 -23.33
N ALA A 193 -22.16 10.27 -22.28
CA ALA A 193 -21.58 9.54 -21.16
C ALA A 193 -20.99 8.19 -21.60
N TYR A 194 -21.64 7.47 -22.51
CA TYR A 194 -21.09 6.22 -23.06
C TYR A 194 -19.88 6.46 -23.97
N GLU A 195 -19.88 7.53 -24.76
CA GLU A 195 -18.73 7.83 -25.64
C GLU A 195 -17.49 8.22 -24.81
N VAL A 196 -17.65 9.15 -23.85
CA VAL A 196 -16.54 9.60 -22.99
C VAL A 196 -16.16 8.51 -22.00
N GLY A 197 -17.14 7.88 -21.37
CA GLY A 197 -16.94 6.79 -20.42
C GLY A 197 -16.28 5.57 -21.05
N GLY A 198 -16.64 5.22 -22.29
CA GLY A 198 -16.03 4.12 -23.02
C GLY A 198 -14.55 4.39 -23.34
N LEU A 199 -14.21 5.59 -23.80
CA LEU A 199 -12.82 6.00 -24.05
C LEU A 199 -11.99 5.99 -22.76
N LEU A 200 -12.54 6.54 -21.68
CA LEU A 200 -11.86 6.57 -20.37
C LEU A 200 -11.70 5.17 -19.77
N ALA A 201 -12.71 4.32 -19.87
CA ALA A 201 -12.64 2.95 -19.39
C ALA A 201 -11.61 2.12 -20.18
N ALA A 202 -11.58 2.27 -21.50
CA ALA A 202 -10.57 1.62 -22.34
C ALA A 202 -9.15 2.11 -22.01
N GLY A 203 -8.95 3.42 -21.88
CA GLY A 203 -7.68 4.00 -21.48
C GLY A 203 -7.23 3.53 -20.09
N PHE A 204 -8.15 3.49 -19.13
CA PHE A 204 -7.88 2.98 -17.77
C PHE A 204 -7.50 1.49 -17.80
N ALA A 205 -8.24 0.66 -18.53
CA ALA A 205 -7.94 -0.77 -18.66
C ALA A 205 -6.56 -1.00 -19.30
N LEU A 206 -6.23 -0.26 -20.35
CA LEU A 206 -4.90 -0.31 -20.97
C LEU A 206 -3.81 0.17 -20.01
N GLY A 207 -4.05 1.23 -19.25
CA GLY A 207 -3.11 1.73 -18.25
C GLY A 207 -2.85 0.74 -17.13
N VAL A 208 -3.90 0.10 -16.60
CA VAL A 208 -3.79 -0.98 -15.61
C VAL A 208 -3.04 -2.17 -16.19
N GLY A 209 -3.34 -2.57 -17.43
CA GLY A 209 -2.62 -3.64 -18.12
C GLY A 209 -1.13 -3.33 -18.28
N PHE A 210 -0.80 -2.12 -18.73
CA PHE A 210 0.60 -1.68 -18.88
C PHE A 210 1.32 -1.64 -17.52
N ALA A 211 0.67 -1.15 -16.48
CA ALA A 211 1.21 -1.14 -15.12
C ALA A 211 1.46 -2.57 -14.62
N ALA A 212 0.52 -3.50 -14.82
CA ALA A 212 0.68 -4.89 -14.44
C ALA A 212 1.87 -5.55 -15.15
N VAL A 213 2.02 -5.32 -16.46
CA VAL A 213 3.18 -5.81 -17.22
C VAL A 213 4.47 -5.19 -16.71
N ALA A 214 4.52 -3.86 -16.55
CA ALA A 214 5.70 -3.16 -16.07
C ALA A 214 6.15 -3.68 -14.69
N VAL A 215 5.22 -3.84 -13.75
CA VAL A 215 5.49 -4.40 -12.42
C VAL A 215 5.98 -5.84 -12.55
N SER A 216 5.31 -6.70 -13.34
CA SER A 216 5.70 -8.11 -13.50
C SER A 216 7.12 -8.30 -14.06
N VAL A 217 7.64 -7.33 -14.82
CA VAL A 217 8.99 -7.39 -15.40
C VAL A 217 10.04 -6.76 -14.50
N THR A 218 9.66 -5.81 -13.62
CA THR A 218 10.60 -4.99 -12.86
C THR A 218 10.62 -5.26 -11.36
N TYR A 219 9.64 -6.00 -10.82
CA TYR A 219 9.46 -6.17 -9.38
C TYR A 219 10.72 -6.69 -8.66
N GLU A 220 11.44 -7.65 -9.24
CA GLU A 220 12.67 -8.21 -8.65
C GLU A 220 13.78 -7.15 -8.50
N GLY A 221 13.84 -6.19 -9.43
CA GLY A 221 14.82 -5.10 -9.38
C GLY A 221 14.53 -4.06 -8.29
N TYR A 222 13.35 -4.11 -7.69
CA TYR A 222 12.96 -3.25 -6.56
C TYR A 222 13.11 -3.94 -5.20
N ASP A 223 13.59 -5.20 -5.18
CA ASP A 223 13.97 -5.86 -3.95
C ASP A 223 15.27 -5.25 -3.40
N LEU A 224 15.19 -4.61 -2.23
CA LEU A 224 16.36 -3.98 -1.61
C LEU A 224 17.21 -4.96 -0.81
N ASP A 225 16.70 -6.16 -0.53
CA ASP A 225 17.43 -7.22 0.17
C ASP A 225 17.07 -8.60 -0.41
N PRO A 226 17.39 -8.87 -1.70
CA PRO A 226 17.01 -10.11 -2.38
C PRO A 226 17.71 -11.35 -1.78
N ALA A 227 18.75 -11.16 -0.96
CA ALA A 227 19.45 -12.23 -0.28
C ALA A 227 18.68 -12.75 0.95
N THR A 228 17.67 -12.02 1.42
CA THR A 228 16.95 -12.32 2.65
C THR A 228 15.46 -12.55 2.36
N PRO A 229 14.88 -13.70 2.73
CA PRO A 229 13.44 -13.90 2.64
C PRO A 229 12.64 -12.87 3.48
N PRO A 230 11.37 -12.60 3.13
CA PRO A 230 10.65 -13.05 1.93
C PRO A 230 11.14 -12.27 0.70
N GLY A 231 11.07 -12.90 -0.47
CA GLY A 231 11.25 -12.15 -1.72
C GLY A 231 10.16 -11.09 -1.91
N THR A 232 10.32 -10.27 -2.95
CA THR A 232 9.42 -9.16 -3.26
C THR A 232 7.93 -9.55 -3.19
N VAL A 233 7.20 -8.94 -2.26
CA VAL A 233 5.75 -9.08 -2.12
C VAL A 233 5.07 -8.01 -2.98
N ILE A 234 4.14 -8.42 -3.83
CA ILE A 234 3.36 -7.51 -4.68
C ILE A 234 1.93 -7.42 -4.12
N PRO A 235 1.67 -6.52 -3.16
CA PRO A 235 0.31 -6.29 -2.70
C PRO A 235 -0.49 -5.55 -3.78
N VAL A 236 -1.73 -5.96 -4.02
CA VAL A 236 -2.63 -5.24 -4.93
C VAL A 236 -3.06 -3.93 -4.25
N PRO A 237 -2.77 -2.75 -4.84
CA PRO A 237 -3.04 -1.47 -4.19
C PRO A 237 -4.50 -1.05 -4.36
N TRP A 238 -5.43 -1.77 -3.72
CA TRP A 238 -6.87 -1.52 -3.82
C TRP A 238 -7.26 -0.09 -3.44
N GLY A 239 -6.60 0.48 -2.43
CA GLY A 239 -6.85 1.86 -1.97
C GLY A 239 -6.55 2.90 -3.06
N PRO A 240 -5.27 3.07 -3.47
CA PRO A 240 -4.90 3.99 -4.54
C PRO A 240 -5.61 3.67 -5.86
N GLY A 241 -5.79 2.39 -6.20
CA GLY A 241 -6.51 1.96 -7.40
C GLY A 241 -7.97 2.41 -7.40
N GLY A 242 -8.66 2.27 -6.26
CA GLY A 242 -10.03 2.76 -6.07
C GLY A 242 -10.12 4.28 -6.15
N GLN A 243 -9.15 5.01 -5.59
CA GLN A 243 -9.08 6.48 -5.68
C GLN A 243 -8.89 6.95 -7.13
N LEU A 244 -8.02 6.28 -7.90
CA LEU A 244 -7.80 6.56 -9.33
C LEU A 244 -9.06 6.28 -10.15
N LEU A 245 -9.73 5.16 -9.91
CA LEU A 245 -10.99 4.82 -10.57
C LEU A 245 -12.09 5.84 -10.25
N LEU A 246 -12.23 6.23 -8.97
CA LEU A 246 -13.16 7.27 -8.56
C LEU A 246 -12.85 8.61 -9.24
N ALA A 247 -11.57 9.01 -9.29
CA ALA A 247 -11.15 10.22 -9.96
C ALA A 247 -11.50 10.18 -11.46
N ALA A 248 -11.24 9.07 -12.15
CA ALA A 248 -11.61 8.89 -13.55
C ALA A 248 -13.13 9.01 -13.78
N VAL A 249 -13.94 8.43 -12.89
CA VAL A 249 -15.41 8.55 -12.95
C VAL A 249 -15.88 9.99 -12.73
N VAL A 250 -15.36 10.67 -11.70
CA VAL A 250 -15.70 12.07 -11.41
C VAL A 250 -15.35 12.96 -12.60
N VAL A 251 -14.19 12.75 -13.19
CA VAL A 251 -13.74 13.47 -14.37
C VAL A 251 -14.64 13.20 -15.56
N ALA A 252 -14.99 11.93 -15.83
CA ALA A 252 -15.92 11.58 -16.90
C ALA A 252 -17.23 12.35 -16.77
N LEU A 253 -17.82 12.34 -15.57
CA LEU A 253 -19.07 13.04 -15.27
C LEU A 253 -18.94 14.55 -15.43
N ALA A 254 -17.87 15.15 -14.90
CA ALA A 254 -17.63 16.58 -14.99
C ALA A 254 -17.48 17.05 -16.44
N VAL A 255 -16.73 16.28 -17.24
CA VAL A 255 -16.50 16.54 -18.66
C VAL A 255 -17.80 16.40 -19.47
N THR A 256 -18.55 15.31 -19.28
CA THR A 256 -19.85 15.10 -19.93
C THR A 256 -20.84 16.20 -19.54
N TYR A 257 -20.89 16.60 -18.27
CA TYR A 257 -21.73 17.69 -17.79
C TYR A 257 -21.38 19.03 -18.42
N ALA A 258 -20.08 19.38 -18.46
CA ALA A 258 -19.61 20.62 -19.07
C ALA A 258 -19.97 20.68 -20.56
N ALA A 259 -19.77 19.58 -21.29
CA ALA A 259 -20.12 19.47 -22.71
C ALA A 259 -21.64 19.58 -22.94
N GLN A 260 -22.46 18.91 -22.12
CA GLN A 260 -23.92 19.02 -22.17
C GLN A 260 -24.39 20.46 -21.92
N ARG A 261 -23.84 21.13 -20.90
CA ARG A 261 -24.18 22.51 -20.54
C ARG A 261 -23.81 23.50 -21.65
N ALA A 262 -22.66 23.29 -22.29
CA ALA A 262 -22.25 24.09 -23.45
C ALA A 262 -23.20 23.90 -24.65
N ALA A 263 -23.62 22.65 -24.93
CA ALA A 263 -24.57 22.36 -25.99
C ALA A 263 -25.98 22.93 -25.71
N ALA A 264 -26.46 22.85 -24.47
CA ALA A 264 -27.79 23.33 -24.08
C ALA A 264 -27.94 24.87 -24.14
N ARG A 265 -26.83 25.61 -24.04
CA ARG A 265 -26.80 27.09 -24.11
C ARG A 265 -26.71 27.63 -25.53
N ALA A 266 -26.53 26.78 -26.54
CA ALA A 266 -26.39 27.23 -27.93
C ALA A 266 -27.75 27.72 -28.48
N LEU A 267 -27.78 28.96 -28.97
CA LEU A 267 -28.97 29.56 -29.59
C LEU A 267 -29.19 28.95 -30.99
N PRO A 268 -30.36 28.36 -31.28
CA PRO A 268 -30.62 27.73 -32.58
C PRO A 268 -30.50 28.71 -33.77
N SER A 269 -30.76 29.98 -33.54
CA SER A 269 -30.68 31.05 -34.54
C SER A 269 -29.26 31.43 -34.94
N GLU A 270 -28.27 31.26 -34.07
CA GLU A 270 -26.85 31.49 -34.37
C GLU A 270 -26.25 30.30 -35.13
N VAL A 271 -26.63 29.07 -34.74
CA VAL A 271 -26.12 27.84 -35.36
C VAL A 271 -26.53 27.73 -36.83
N LEU A 272 -27.73 28.22 -37.20
CA LEU A 272 -28.19 28.21 -38.60
C LEU A 272 -27.56 29.32 -39.46
N ARG A 273 -27.03 30.38 -38.84
CA ARG A 273 -26.31 31.47 -39.53
C ARG A 273 -24.85 31.10 -39.82
N ASP A 274 -24.21 30.31 -38.95
CA ASP A 274 -22.83 29.84 -39.15
C ASP A 274 -22.68 28.76 -40.23
N THR A 275 -23.78 28.15 -40.67
CA THR A 275 -23.81 27.06 -41.67
C THR A 275 -24.37 27.46 -43.04
N ALA A 276 -24.83 28.71 -43.20
CA ALA A 276 -25.34 29.26 -44.46
C ALA A 276 -24.25 30.10 -45.15
#